data_AF-A0A8S2LUG2-F1
#
_entry.id   AF-A0A8S2LUG2-F1
#
_cell.length_a   1.000
_cell.length_b   1.000
_cell.length_c   1.000
_cell.angle_alpha   90.00
_cell.angle_beta   90.00
_cell.angle_gamma   90.00
#
_symmetry.space_group_name_H-M   'P 1'
#
loop_
_entity.id
_entity.type
_entity.pdbx_description
1 polymer ?
#
loop_
_entity_poly.entity_id
_entity_poly.type
_entity_poly.pdbx_seq_one_letter_code
_entity_poly.pdbx_strand_id
1 'polypeptide(L)'
;MNILPWMYQRSKLNLLDPEFDIYTRKGQNIFIDLGSSYFDGWSGAKDAASGRWFYEHYRRFGAKFDRILAYEFTALDPKTVWNQLPADVFPVYTLINIPCATTGKFSPWVMLKEIAKTHDHVVIKLDIDTPEVEIPLISQLLNDSSIYSLVDEVFFEHHVHVKEMNPYWTTRQGQLKDTYVLFTKLRELGVRMHSWP
;
A
#
# COMPACT_ATOMS: atom_id res chain seq x y z
N MET A 1 9.15 6.33 -36.97
CA MET A 1 8.65 6.64 -35.61
C MET A 1 9.64 6.01 -34.65
N ASN A 2 10.56 6.80 -34.09
CA ASN A 2 11.65 6.28 -33.26
C ASN A 2 11.15 6.08 -31.83
N ILE A 3 11.12 4.82 -31.39
CA ILE A 3 10.79 4.44 -30.01
C ILE A 3 12.04 4.72 -29.17
N LEU A 4 11.87 5.44 -28.05
CA LEU A 4 12.97 5.84 -27.17
C LEU A 4 13.55 4.61 -26.42
N PRO A 5 14.89 4.50 -26.25
CA PRO A 5 15.53 3.29 -25.71
C PRO A 5 15.18 2.91 -24.26
N TRP A 6 14.55 3.79 -23.48
CA TRP A 6 14.17 3.50 -22.10
C TRP A 6 12.81 2.78 -21.95
N MET A 7 12.05 2.60 -23.03
CA MET A 7 10.80 1.82 -23.03
C MET A 7 11.04 0.29 -23.04
N TYR A 8 12.29 -0.17 -22.98
CA TYR A 8 12.63 -1.60 -23.08
C TYR A 8 12.81 -2.32 -21.74
N GLN A 9 12.56 -1.68 -20.58
CA GLN A 9 12.96 -2.28 -19.30
C GLN A 9 11.87 -2.89 -18.43
N ARG A 10 10.58 -2.89 -18.81
CA ARG A 10 9.53 -3.71 -18.14
C ARG A 10 8.38 -4.13 -19.07
N SER A 11 8.64 -4.39 -20.35
CA SER A 11 7.61 -4.85 -21.29
C SER A 11 7.70 -6.35 -21.56
N LYS A 12 7.25 -7.13 -20.57
CA LYS A 12 6.59 -8.43 -20.75
C LYS A 12 6.07 -8.88 -19.39
N LEU A 13 4.75 -8.79 -19.20
CA LEU A 13 4.02 -9.53 -18.18
C LEU A 13 4.21 -11.03 -18.43
N ASN A 14 5.37 -11.57 -18.09
CA ASN A 14 5.54 -13.00 -17.88
C ASN A 14 5.20 -13.23 -16.41
N LEU A 15 3.96 -13.67 -16.15
CA LEU A 15 3.49 -14.16 -14.85
C LEU A 15 4.27 -15.39 -14.34
N LEU A 16 5.30 -15.82 -15.08
CA LEU A 16 6.18 -16.95 -14.82
C LEU A 16 7.67 -16.54 -14.74
N ASP A 17 7.97 -15.25 -14.74
CA ASP A 17 9.32 -14.78 -14.50
C ASP A 17 9.66 -14.97 -13.00
N PRO A 18 10.67 -15.78 -12.65
CA PRO A 18 11.07 -15.99 -11.26
C PRO A 18 11.59 -14.72 -10.57
N GLU A 19 11.88 -13.62 -11.28
CA GLU A 19 12.15 -12.33 -10.63
C GLU A 19 10.88 -11.59 -10.18
N PHE A 20 9.71 -12.02 -10.66
CA PHE A 20 8.39 -11.52 -10.27
C PHE A 20 7.66 -12.43 -9.27
N ASP A 21 8.20 -13.61 -9.01
CA ASP A 21 7.70 -14.46 -7.95
C ASP A 21 8.17 -13.93 -6.59
N ILE A 22 7.20 -13.53 -5.76
CA ILE A 22 7.41 -13.05 -4.39
C ILE A 22 8.12 -14.08 -3.52
N TYR A 23 8.14 -15.37 -3.91
CA TYR A 23 8.81 -16.44 -3.17
C TYR A 23 10.29 -16.60 -3.53
N THR A 24 10.73 -16.07 -4.67
CA THR A 24 12.12 -16.21 -5.18
C THR A 24 12.89 -14.90 -5.20
N ARG A 25 12.22 -13.76 -4.95
CA ARG A 25 12.91 -12.48 -4.73
C ARG A 25 13.81 -12.57 -3.50
N LYS A 26 15.08 -12.17 -3.68
CA LYS A 26 16.09 -12.09 -2.61
C LYS A 26 15.99 -10.80 -1.77
N GLY A 27 14.97 -9.96 -2.02
CA GLY A 27 14.73 -8.72 -1.30
C GLY A 27 13.83 -8.90 -0.08
N GLN A 28 13.57 -7.80 0.60
CA GLN A 28 12.64 -7.73 1.72
C GLN A 28 11.19 -7.68 1.22
N ASN A 29 10.27 -8.26 1.97
CA ASN A 29 8.84 -8.00 1.82
C ASN A 29 8.44 -6.89 2.78
N ILE A 30 8.02 -5.74 2.25
CA ILE A 30 7.71 -4.54 3.02
C ILE A 30 6.23 -4.22 2.85
N PHE A 31 5.52 -4.09 3.97
CA PHE A 31 4.15 -3.59 4.01
C PHE A 31 4.11 -2.20 4.62
N ILE A 32 3.43 -1.26 3.96
CA ILE A 32 3.13 0.07 4.48
C ILE A 32 1.62 0.24 4.50
N ASP A 33 1.07 0.37 5.70
CA ASP A 33 -0.34 0.55 5.98
C ASP A 33 -0.60 2.04 6.30
N LEU A 34 -1.19 2.75 5.36
CA LEU A 34 -1.53 4.17 5.50
C LEU A 34 -2.99 4.32 5.89
N GLY A 35 -3.22 4.81 7.12
CA GLY A 35 -4.51 4.80 7.81
C GLY A 35 -4.82 3.42 8.38
N SER A 36 -3.87 2.95 9.17
CA SER A 36 -3.96 1.68 9.88
C SER A 36 -4.95 1.79 11.04
N SER A 37 -5.44 0.65 11.50
CA SER A 37 -6.16 0.56 12.77
C SER A 37 -5.32 -0.25 13.77
N TYR A 38 -5.93 -0.72 14.85
CA TYR A 38 -5.31 -1.81 15.59
C TYR A 38 -5.12 -3.04 14.68
N PHE A 39 -4.15 -3.91 14.99
CA PHE A 39 -3.82 -5.05 14.13
C PHE A 39 -5.02 -5.96 13.86
N ASP A 40 -5.83 -6.26 14.88
CA ASP A 40 -7.09 -7.02 14.78
C ASP A 40 -8.34 -6.11 14.60
N GLY A 41 -8.13 -4.81 14.32
CA GLY A 41 -9.17 -3.82 14.07
C GLY A 41 -9.71 -3.13 15.32
N TRP A 42 -10.43 -2.01 15.13
CA TRP A 42 -11.00 -1.19 16.21
C TRP A 42 -11.92 -1.96 17.17
N SER A 43 -12.68 -2.91 16.64
CA SER A 43 -13.69 -3.68 17.38
C SER A 43 -13.33 -5.18 17.48
N GLY A 44 -12.12 -5.57 17.09
CA GLY A 44 -11.75 -6.99 16.94
C GLY A 44 -12.39 -7.65 15.71
N ALA A 45 -13.01 -6.87 14.81
CA ALA A 45 -13.51 -7.33 13.52
C ALA A 45 -12.34 -7.60 12.56
N LYS A 46 -11.75 -8.80 12.70
CA LYS A 46 -10.51 -9.22 12.04
C LYS A 46 -10.51 -9.10 10.52
N ASP A 47 -11.67 -9.24 9.88
CA ASP A 47 -11.80 -9.20 8.42
C ASP A 47 -11.77 -7.77 7.85
N ALA A 48 -12.04 -6.76 8.69
CA ALA A 48 -11.98 -5.34 8.33
C ALA A 48 -10.65 -4.69 8.73
N ALA A 49 -9.78 -5.42 9.44
CA ALA A 49 -8.50 -4.90 9.92
C ALA A 49 -7.41 -5.13 8.87
N SER A 50 -6.92 -4.05 8.27
CA SER A 50 -5.83 -4.08 7.28
C SER A 50 -4.64 -4.90 7.77
N GLY A 51 -4.11 -4.60 8.96
CA GLY A 51 -2.96 -5.29 9.55
C GLY A 51 -3.12 -6.81 9.56
N ARG A 52 -4.25 -7.31 10.10
CA ARG A 52 -4.57 -8.74 10.13
C ARG A 52 -4.77 -9.33 8.74
N TRP A 53 -5.54 -8.66 7.89
CA TRP A 53 -5.89 -9.17 6.57
C TRP A 53 -4.65 -9.35 5.70
N PHE A 54 -3.78 -8.33 5.61
CA PHE A 54 -2.55 -8.39 4.82
C PHE A 54 -1.61 -9.46 5.37
N TYR A 55 -1.45 -9.53 6.69
CA TYR A 55 -0.66 -10.57 7.32
C TYR A 55 -1.15 -11.98 6.94
N GLU A 56 -2.45 -12.25 7.07
CA GLU A 56 -2.99 -13.57 6.74
C GLU A 56 -2.97 -13.85 5.23
N HIS A 57 -3.28 -12.86 4.41
CA HIS A 57 -3.33 -12.98 2.96
C HIS A 57 -1.97 -13.45 2.41
N TYR A 58 -0.90 -12.69 2.68
CA TYR A 58 0.43 -13.02 2.17
C TYR A 58 1.00 -14.29 2.81
N ARG A 59 0.68 -14.56 4.08
CA ARG A 59 1.09 -15.81 4.73
C ARG A 59 0.46 -17.07 4.14
N ARG A 60 -0.81 -17.01 3.71
CA ARG A 60 -1.48 -18.15 3.03
C ARG A 60 -0.78 -18.53 1.74
N PHE A 61 -0.13 -17.56 1.13
CA PHE A 61 0.66 -17.70 -0.07
C PHE A 61 2.11 -18.12 0.23
N GLY A 62 2.58 -17.99 1.48
CA GLY A 62 3.93 -18.38 1.90
C GLY A 62 4.91 -17.21 2.00
N ALA A 63 4.44 -15.98 1.75
CA ALA A 63 5.20 -14.77 1.97
C ALA A 63 5.05 -14.28 3.43
N LYS A 64 6.11 -13.65 3.95
CA LYS A 64 6.12 -12.99 5.26
C LYS A 64 6.71 -11.61 5.10
N PHE A 65 6.16 -10.62 5.78
CA PHE A 65 6.74 -9.28 5.80
C PHE A 65 7.96 -9.23 6.72
N ASP A 66 9.04 -8.67 6.21
CA ASP A 66 10.27 -8.35 6.95
C ASP A 66 10.17 -6.98 7.62
N ARG A 67 9.22 -6.15 7.17
CA ARG A 67 8.91 -4.85 7.74
C ARG A 67 7.44 -4.50 7.54
N ILE A 68 6.82 -4.01 8.61
CA ILE A 68 5.46 -3.44 8.59
C ILE A 68 5.52 -2.03 9.16
N LEU A 69 5.10 -1.05 8.39
CA LEU A 69 4.97 0.35 8.82
C LEU A 69 3.49 0.70 8.88
N ALA A 70 2.97 0.96 10.07
CA ALA A 70 1.56 1.29 10.28
C ALA A 70 1.43 2.77 10.66
N TYR A 71 0.96 3.58 9.72
CA TYR A 71 0.64 4.99 9.95
C TYR A 71 -0.79 5.11 10.42
N GLU A 72 -1.00 5.82 11.52
CA GLU A 72 -2.36 6.16 11.94
C GLU A 72 -2.48 7.59 12.45
N PHE A 73 -3.54 8.26 12.00
CA PHE A 73 -3.87 9.63 12.40
C PHE A 73 -4.41 9.67 13.83
N THR A 74 -5.34 8.76 14.14
CA THR A 74 -6.01 8.67 15.44
C THR A 74 -5.09 7.97 16.44
N ALA A 75 -4.71 8.68 17.50
CA ALA A 75 -3.79 8.15 18.49
C ALA A 75 -4.26 6.78 19.05
N LEU A 76 -3.55 5.71 18.67
CA LEU A 76 -3.76 4.36 19.19
C LEU A 76 -3.07 4.19 20.55
N ASP A 77 -3.66 3.38 21.44
CA ASP A 77 -2.98 2.96 22.67
C ASP A 77 -1.87 1.95 22.33
N PRO A 78 -0.59 2.26 22.60
CA PRO A 78 0.51 1.38 22.23
C PRO A 78 0.40 0.00 22.87
N LYS A 79 -0.03 -0.10 24.13
CA LYS A 79 -0.13 -1.39 24.82
C LYS A 79 -1.14 -2.30 24.11
N THR A 80 -2.26 -1.76 23.69
CA THR A 80 -3.27 -2.48 22.91
C THR A 80 -2.73 -2.90 21.55
N VAL A 81 -2.03 -2.02 20.82
CA VAL A 81 -1.38 -2.36 19.54
C VAL A 81 -0.44 -3.54 19.71
N TRP A 82 0.52 -3.44 20.64
CA TRP A 82 1.56 -4.47 20.80
C TRP A 82 1.00 -5.81 21.29
N ASN A 83 -0.06 -5.81 22.11
CA ASN A 83 -0.70 -7.03 22.61
C ASN A 83 -1.45 -7.82 21.52
N GLN A 84 -1.85 -7.17 20.42
CA GLN A 84 -2.56 -7.83 19.33
C GLN A 84 -1.62 -8.45 18.30
N LEU A 85 -0.34 -8.06 18.28
CA LEU A 85 0.59 -8.54 17.27
C LEU A 85 0.91 -10.03 17.47
N PRO A 86 0.85 -10.83 16.39
CA PRO A 86 1.42 -12.16 16.38
C PRO A 86 2.93 -12.13 16.72
N ALA A 87 3.44 -13.21 17.31
CA ALA A 87 4.83 -13.27 17.77
C ALA A 87 5.86 -13.03 16.65
N ASP A 88 5.55 -13.43 15.42
CA ASP A 88 6.41 -13.21 14.24
C ASP A 88 6.30 -11.80 13.66
N VAL A 89 5.22 -11.07 13.95
CA VAL A 89 5.01 -9.68 13.50
C VAL A 89 5.62 -8.68 14.46
N PHE A 90 5.58 -8.96 15.77
CA PHE A 90 6.14 -8.09 16.81
C PHE A 90 7.52 -7.48 16.48
N PRO A 91 8.54 -8.25 16.03
CA PRO A 91 9.87 -7.68 15.77
C PRO A 91 9.97 -6.84 14.48
N VAL A 92 9.00 -6.93 13.57
CA VAL A 92 9.03 -6.26 12.26
C VAL A 92 8.03 -5.11 12.16
N TYR A 93 7.20 -4.91 13.18
CA TYR A 93 6.14 -3.90 13.20
C TYR A 93 6.62 -2.57 13.76
N THR A 94 6.34 -1.48 13.06
CA THR A 94 6.58 -0.11 13.51
C THR A 94 5.28 0.67 13.47
N LEU A 95 4.80 1.10 14.65
CA LEU A 95 3.69 2.03 14.75
C LEU A 95 4.19 3.48 14.57
N ILE A 96 3.61 4.17 13.59
CA ILE A 96 3.80 5.59 13.33
C ILE A 96 2.49 6.29 13.68
N ASN A 97 2.31 6.57 14.96
CA ASN A 97 1.08 7.12 15.55
C ASN A 97 0.97 8.64 15.35
N ILE A 98 1.18 9.09 14.11
CA ILE A 98 1.22 10.49 13.68
C ILE A 98 0.59 10.54 12.27
N PRO A 99 -0.15 11.61 11.93
CA PRO A 99 -0.71 11.82 10.60
C PRO A 99 0.33 11.65 9.48
N CYS A 100 -0.07 10.93 8.43
CA CYS A 100 0.70 10.87 7.19
C CYS A 100 0.79 12.27 6.55
N ALA A 101 1.96 12.61 6.00
CA ALA A 101 2.18 13.87 5.31
C ALA A 101 2.48 13.63 3.82
N THR A 102 2.20 14.63 2.98
CA THR A 102 2.54 14.57 1.55
C THR A 102 4.01 14.96 1.28
N THR A 103 4.69 15.55 2.26
CA THR A 103 6.10 15.96 2.19
C THR A 103 6.78 15.82 3.56
N GLY A 104 8.11 15.95 3.59
CA GLY A 104 8.90 15.90 4.82
C GLY A 104 9.04 14.50 5.42
N LYS A 105 9.55 14.41 6.66
CA LYS A 105 9.96 13.15 7.29
C LYS A 105 8.83 12.15 7.56
N PHE A 106 7.59 12.63 7.62
CA PHE A 106 6.40 11.79 7.82
C PHE A 106 5.69 11.46 6.51
N SER A 107 6.29 11.81 5.36
CA SER A 107 5.86 11.29 4.08
C SER A 107 6.27 9.84 3.92
N PRO A 108 5.34 8.95 3.53
CA PRO A 108 5.63 7.53 3.36
C PRO A 108 6.61 7.32 2.20
N TRP A 109 6.64 8.21 1.22
CA TRP A 109 7.57 8.13 0.09
C TRP A 109 9.00 8.49 0.46
N VAL A 110 9.19 9.42 1.39
CA VAL A 110 10.52 9.71 1.95
C VAL A 110 11.01 8.48 2.70
N MET A 111 10.17 7.89 3.55
CA MET A 111 10.53 6.68 4.28
C MET A 111 10.80 5.50 3.33
N LEU A 112 9.96 5.29 2.32
CA LEU A 112 10.09 4.23 1.33
C LEU A 112 11.44 4.29 0.61
N LYS A 113 11.85 5.49 0.16
CA LYS A 113 13.13 5.70 -0.56
C LYS A 113 14.35 5.36 0.31
N GLU A 114 14.23 5.45 1.63
CA GLU A 114 15.33 5.12 2.57
C GLU A 114 15.42 3.63 2.90
N ILE A 115 14.29 2.91 2.85
CA ILE A 115 14.22 1.53 3.35
C ILE A 115 14.15 0.49 2.24
N ALA A 116 13.62 0.85 1.06
CA ALA A 116 13.34 -0.08 -0.01
C ALA A 116 14.36 0.03 -1.15
N LYS A 117 14.56 -1.10 -1.82
CA LYS A 117 15.35 -1.26 -3.03
C LYS A 117 14.45 -1.80 -4.14
N THR A 118 14.88 -1.63 -5.38
CA THR A 118 14.12 -2.07 -6.56
C THR A 118 13.90 -3.59 -6.67
N HIS A 119 14.59 -4.39 -5.86
CA HIS A 119 14.41 -5.84 -5.77
C HIS A 119 13.63 -6.30 -4.54
N ASP A 120 13.24 -5.38 -3.66
CA ASP A 120 12.31 -5.67 -2.57
C ASP A 120 10.89 -5.83 -3.14
N HIS A 121 10.02 -6.50 -2.40
CA HIS A 121 8.59 -6.56 -2.70
C HIS A 121 7.86 -5.60 -1.78
N VAL A 122 7.22 -4.58 -2.36
CA VAL A 122 6.59 -3.51 -1.58
C VAL A 122 5.08 -3.47 -1.83
N VAL A 123 4.34 -3.59 -0.73
CA VAL A 123 2.88 -3.53 -0.69
C VAL A 123 2.46 -2.29 0.09
N ILE A 124 1.59 -1.48 -0.49
CA ILE A 124 1.02 -0.30 0.14
C ILE A 124 -0.50 -0.48 0.29
N LYS A 125 -1.05 -0.21 1.47
CA LYS A 125 -2.47 0.11 1.63
C LYS A 125 -2.60 1.60 1.83
N LEU A 126 -3.49 2.24 1.08
CA LEU A 126 -3.85 3.64 1.19
C LEU A 126 -5.35 3.74 1.47
N ASP A 127 -5.68 4.13 2.69
CA ASP A 127 -7.03 4.50 3.11
C ASP A 127 -6.88 5.24 4.45
N ILE A 128 -6.81 6.57 4.37
CA ILE A 128 -6.58 7.55 5.46
C ILE A 128 -7.87 8.36 5.71
N ASP A 129 -8.95 8.11 4.96
CA ASP A 129 -10.20 8.88 4.99
C ASP A 129 -10.04 10.39 4.73
N THR A 130 -8.91 10.82 4.12
CA THR A 130 -8.57 12.24 3.91
C THR A 130 -8.10 12.46 2.47
N PRO A 131 -9.03 12.77 1.54
CA PRO A 131 -8.70 12.92 0.12
C PRO A 131 -7.61 13.97 -0.17
N GLU A 132 -7.54 15.03 0.64
CA GLU A 132 -6.53 16.09 0.53
C GLU A 132 -5.10 15.57 0.79
N VAL A 133 -4.96 14.40 1.40
CA VAL A 133 -3.67 13.72 1.61
C VAL A 133 -3.50 12.58 0.60
N GLU A 134 -4.52 11.76 0.40
CA GLU A 134 -4.46 10.57 -0.47
C GLU A 134 -4.24 10.91 -1.94
N ILE A 135 -4.97 11.90 -2.46
CA ILE A 135 -4.89 12.28 -3.88
C ILE A 135 -3.49 12.82 -4.23
N PRO A 136 -2.86 13.71 -3.43
CA PRO A 136 -1.46 14.06 -3.64
C PRO A 136 -0.49 12.87 -3.55
N LEU A 137 -0.69 11.93 -2.60
CA LEU A 137 0.19 10.76 -2.46
C LEU A 137 0.12 9.86 -3.71
N ILE A 138 -1.09 9.60 -4.21
CA ILE A 138 -1.31 8.85 -5.46
C ILE A 138 -0.72 9.60 -6.66
N SER A 139 -0.90 10.92 -6.71
CA SER A 139 -0.32 11.74 -7.78
C SER A 139 1.21 11.67 -7.78
N GLN A 140 1.84 11.69 -6.60
CA GLN A 140 3.30 11.50 -6.47
C GLN A 140 3.72 10.11 -6.96
N LEU A 141 3.02 9.05 -6.54
CA LEU A 141 3.27 7.69 -7.03
C LEU A 141 3.16 7.61 -8.56
N LEU A 142 2.14 8.24 -9.16
CA LEU A 142 1.93 8.21 -10.60
C LEU A 142 3.01 8.96 -11.39
N ASN A 143 3.59 10.02 -10.82
CA ASN A 143 4.43 10.96 -11.56
C ASN A 143 5.93 10.91 -11.20
N ASP A 144 6.33 10.21 -10.14
CA ASP A 144 7.72 10.11 -9.70
C ASP A 144 8.26 8.68 -9.87
N SER A 145 9.17 8.49 -10.84
CA SER A 145 9.81 7.19 -11.10
C SER A 145 10.66 6.68 -9.96
N SER A 146 11.16 7.56 -9.09
CA SER A 146 11.88 7.15 -7.89
C SER A 146 10.93 6.61 -6.80
N ILE A 147 9.61 6.74 -6.97
CA ILE A 147 8.60 6.11 -6.10
C ILE A 147 8.04 4.86 -6.77
N TYR A 148 7.44 4.96 -7.97
CA TYR A 148 6.76 3.81 -8.56
C TYR A 148 7.70 2.65 -8.91
N SER A 149 8.99 2.90 -9.09
CA SER A 149 9.96 1.82 -9.32
C SER A 149 10.24 0.96 -8.09
N LEU A 150 9.86 1.45 -6.89
CA LEU A 150 10.00 0.76 -5.60
C LEU A 150 8.71 0.07 -5.14
N VAL A 151 7.56 0.31 -5.79
CA VAL A 151 6.26 -0.20 -5.35
C VAL A 151 5.78 -1.30 -6.30
N ASP A 152 5.40 -2.45 -5.77
CA ASP A 152 4.86 -3.55 -6.57
C ASP A 152 3.33 -3.60 -6.53
N GLU A 153 2.74 -3.36 -5.35
CA GLU A 153 1.30 -3.49 -5.11
C GLU A 153 0.77 -2.32 -4.31
N VAL A 154 -0.40 -1.82 -4.71
CA VAL A 154 -1.14 -0.80 -3.97
C VAL A 154 -2.61 -1.20 -3.88
N PHE A 155 -3.13 -1.18 -2.67
CA PHE A 155 -4.54 -1.33 -2.34
C PHE A 155 -5.05 0.06 -1.93
N PHE A 156 -5.98 0.62 -2.70
CA PHE A 156 -6.47 1.98 -2.49
C PHE A 156 -7.99 2.00 -2.36
N GLU A 157 -8.50 2.56 -1.27
CA GLU A 157 -9.92 2.88 -1.12
C GLU A 157 -10.21 4.22 -1.78
N HIS A 158 -10.30 4.20 -3.11
CA HIS A 158 -10.64 5.41 -3.83
C HIS A 158 -12.13 5.71 -3.66
N HIS A 159 -12.41 6.55 -2.66
CA HIS A 159 -13.72 7.09 -2.31
C HIS A 159 -14.36 7.84 -3.49
N VAL A 160 -15.03 7.14 -4.40
CA VAL A 160 -15.69 7.70 -5.60
C VAL A 160 -17.20 7.54 -5.55
N HIS A 161 -17.93 8.25 -6.42
CA HIS A 161 -19.37 8.10 -6.52
C HIS A 161 -19.76 6.74 -7.14
N VAL A 162 -20.17 5.79 -6.30
CA VAL A 162 -20.83 4.52 -6.69
C VAL A 162 -22.03 4.27 -5.78
N LYS A 163 -23.14 3.78 -6.33
CA LYS A 163 -24.41 3.67 -5.59
C LYS A 163 -24.31 2.70 -4.42
N GLU A 164 -23.57 1.62 -4.61
CA GLU A 164 -23.40 0.50 -3.71
C GLU A 164 -22.68 0.90 -2.41
N MET A 165 -21.75 1.87 -2.49
CA MET A 165 -20.97 2.34 -1.34
C MET A 165 -21.54 3.57 -0.65
N ASN A 166 -22.68 4.10 -1.11
CA ASN A 166 -23.35 5.23 -0.46
C ASN A 166 -23.61 5.06 1.05
N PRO A 167 -23.90 3.85 1.58
CA PRO A 167 -24.08 3.66 3.03
C PRO A 167 -22.78 3.72 3.85
N TYR A 168 -21.63 3.52 3.21
CA TYR A 168 -20.34 3.35 3.88
C TYR A 168 -19.43 4.57 3.71
N TRP A 169 -19.47 5.21 2.53
CA TRP A 169 -18.61 6.33 2.19
C TRP A 169 -19.28 7.68 2.40
N THR A 170 -18.76 8.43 3.38
CA THR A 170 -19.27 9.76 3.72
C THR A 170 -18.80 10.82 2.72
N THR A 171 -17.49 10.85 2.44
CA THR A 171 -16.86 11.73 1.46
C THR A 171 -16.56 10.97 0.18
N ARG A 172 -16.86 11.57 -0.98
CA ARG A 172 -16.62 10.96 -2.30
C ARG A 172 -16.09 12.02 -3.26
N GLN A 173 -15.05 11.69 -4.02
CA GLN A 173 -14.45 12.55 -5.02
C GLN A 173 -14.34 11.80 -6.36
N GLY A 174 -14.87 12.40 -7.42
CA GLY A 174 -14.82 11.79 -8.75
C GLY A 174 -15.77 10.60 -8.94
N GLN A 175 -15.55 9.86 -10.02
CA GLN A 175 -16.44 8.80 -10.51
C GLN A 175 -15.68 7.47 -10.59
N LEU A 176 -16.41 6.35 -10.60
CA LEU A 176 -15.79 5.02 -10.74
C LEU A 176 -14.86 4.90 -11.96
N LYS A 177 -15.19 5.54 -13.08
CA LYS A 177 -14.33 5.60 -14.26
C LYS A 177 -12.96 6.21 -13.97
N ASP A 178 -12.87 7.16 -13.03
CA ASP A 178 -11.63 7.85 -12.69
C ASP A 178 -10.70 6.89 -11.94
N THR A 179 -11.24 6.04 -11.06
CA THR A 179 -10.51 4.91 -10.45
C THR A 179 -9.96 3.96 -11.51
N TYR A 180 -10.78 3.56 -12.49
CA TYR A 180 -10.32 2.67 -13.56
C TYR A 180 -9.19 3.29 -14.39
N VAL A 181 -9.29 4.57 -14.73
CA VAL A 181 -8.24 5.28 -15.47
C VAL A 181 -6.96 5.36 -14.64
N LEU A 182 -7.05 5.79 -13.38
CA LEU A 182 -5.92 5.87 -12.47
C LEU A 182 -5.23 4.52 -12.31
N PHE A 183 -6.00 3.46 -12.02
CA PHE A 183 -5.47 2.14 -11.75
C PHE A 183 -4.81 1.55 -13.01
N THR A 184 -5.37 1.82 -14.18
CA THR A 184 -4.79 1.38 -15.46
C THR A 184 -3.43 2.05 -15.68
N LYS A 185 -3.31 3.37 -15.48
CA LYS A 185 -2.05 4.08 -15.65
C LYS A 185 -0.94 3.57 -14.72
N LEU A 186 -1.26 3.31 -13.45
CA LEU A 186 -0.28 2.76 -12.50
C LEU A 186 0.14 1.32 -12.88
N ARG A 187 -0.80 0.50 -13.37
CA ARG A 187 -0.47 -0.84 -13.91
C ARG A 187 0.40 -0.77 -15.16
N GLU A 188 0.21 0.21 -16.03
CA GLU A 188 1.10 0.45 -17.18
C GLU A 188 2.53 0.83 -16.74
N LEU A 189 2.69 1.42 -15.55
CA LEU A 189 3.99 1.70 -14.93
C LEU A 189 4.56 0.50 -14.14
N GLY A 190 3.85 -0.63 -14.09
CA GLY A 190 4.26 -1.85 -13.41
C GLY A 190 3.79 -1.98 -11.96
N VAL A 191 2.96 -1.06 -11.47
CA VAL A 191 2.36 -1.13 -10.12
C VAL A 191 1.02 -1.85 -10.19
N ARG A 192 0.87 -2.97 -9.50
CA ARG A 192 -0.40 -3.68 -9.42
C ARG A 192 -1.36 -2.94 -8.50
N MET A 193 -2.40 -2.36 -9.09
CA MET A 193 -3.44 -1.66 -8.36
C MET A 193 -4.60 -2.58 -7.99
N HIS A 194 -5.06 -2.47 -6.76
CA HIS A 194 -6.18 -3.20 -6.18
C HIS A 194 -7.13 -2.21 -5.50
N SER A 195 -8.43 -2.50 -5.57
CA SER A 195 -9.40 -1.77 -4.75
C SER A 195 -9.28 -2.27 -3.31
N TRP A 196 -9.23 -1.36 -2.35
CA TRP A 196 -9.53 -1.65 -0.95
C TRP A 196 -11.01 -1.28 -0.70
N PRO A 197 -11.82 -2.18 -0.13
CA PRO A 197 -13.25 -1.97 0.07
C PRO A 197 -13.60 -1.38 1.44
#